data_AF-A0A9N9LRN0-F1
#
_entry.id   AF-A0A9N9LRN0-F1
#
_cell.length_a   1.000
_cell.length_b   1.000
_cell.length_c   1.000
_cell.angle_alpha   90.00
_cell.angle_beta   90.00
_cell.angle_gamma   90.00
#
_symmetry.space_group_name_H-M   'P 1'
#
loop_
_entity.id
_entity.type
_entity.pdbx_description
1 polymer ?
#
loop_
_entity_poly.entity_id
_entity_poly.type
_entity_poly.pdbx_seq_one_letter_code
_entity_poly.pdbx_strand_id
1 'polypeptide(L)'
;MPSPSQVDAAILEALDLEPETSRMVSHGGSGFSGTSKVLGFVRGGGGGDERGEGEEKEFFVKIGKGEGSWEVMFAGEHQSLNAIHTAVPSLCPKSYGHGTLKSGGHFLATDFLDLSRSTSSTSNAQSTNLSLA
;
A
#
# COMPACT_ATOMS: atom_id res chain seq x y z
N MET A 1 -11.40 27.75 -1.35
CA MET A 1 -10.20 27.05 -0.88
C MET A 1 -10.57 25.58 -0.78
N PRO A 2 -9.90 24.67 -1.48
CA PRO A 2 -10.17 23.26 -1.29
C PRO A 2 -9.75 22.84 0.13
N SER A 3 -10.42 21.85 0.69
CA SER A 3 -10.20 21.40 2.07
C SER A 3 -8.87 20.64 2.18
N PRO A 4 -8.09 20.81 3.26
CA PRO A 4 -6.86 20.05 3.46
C PRO A 4 -7.14 18.55 3.37
N SER A 5 -6.28 17.82 2.66
CA SER A 5 -6.39 16.37 2.49
C SER A 5 -6.46 15.66 3.84
N GLN A 6 -7.38 14.70 3.99
CA GLN A 6 -7.45 13.85 5.18
C GLN A 6 -6.31 12.82 5.27
N VAL A 7 -5.46 12.74 4.24
CA VAL A 7 -4.28 11.88 4.15
C VAL A 7 -3.06 12.64 4.67
N ASP A 8 -2.23 11.99 5.48
CA ASP A 8 -0.98 12.59 5.98
C ASP A 8 -0.04 12.91 4.80
N ALA A 9 0.61 14.07 4.83
CA ALA A 9 1.46 14.53 3.75
C ALA A 9 2.64 13.58 3.47
N ALA A 10 3.15 12.87 4.49
CA ALA A 10 4.22 11.90 4.29
C ALA A 10 3.78 10.71 3.42
N ILE A 11 2.51 10.29 3.54
CA ILE A 11 1.92 9.24 2.69
C ILE A 11 1.73 9.77 1.26
N LEU A 12 1.23 11.00 1.11
CA LEU A 12 1.04 11.64 -0.21
C LEU A 12 2.36 11.83 -0.97
N GLU A 13 3.46 12.07 -0.25
CA GLU A 13 4.80 12.18 -0.83
C GLU A 13 5.32 10.80 -1.26
N ALA A 14 5.23 9.79 -0.38
CA ALA A 14 5.69 8.44 -0.67
C ALA A 14 4.95 7.77 -1.85
N LEU A 15 3.68 8.10 -2.04
CA LEU A 15 2.84 7.58 -3.13
C LEU A 15 2.74 8.52 -4.34
N ASP A 16 3.37 9.69 -4.24
CA ASP A 16 3.26 10.79 -5.20
C ASP A 16 1.82 11.14 -5.60
N LEU A 17 0.92 11.27 -4.62
CA LEU A 17 -0.51 11.53 -4.85
C LEU A 17 -0.89 12.99 -4.73
N GLU A 18 -1.83 13.43 -5.57
CA GLU A 18 -2.44 14.75 -5.49
C GLU A 18 -3.24 14.93 -4.20
N PRO A 19 -2.96 15.94 -3.36
CA PRO A 19 -3.63 16.08 -2.06
C PRO A 19 -5.13 16.32 -2.20
N GLU A 20 -5.54 17.09 -3.22
CA GLU A 20 -6.92 17.57 -3.41
C GLU A 20 -7.90 16.45 -3.77
N THR A 21 -7.40 15.38 -4.38
CA THR A 21 -8.21 14.24 -4.84
C THR A 21 -8.00 13.00 -3.97
N SER A 22 -7.03 13.03 -3.05
CA SER A 22 -6.69 11.89 -2.22
C SER A 22 -7.59 11.73 -1.01
N ARG A 23 -8.02 10.50 -0.78
CA ARG A 23 -8.84 10.11 0.38
C ARG A 23 -8.31 8.84 1.03
N MET A 24 -8.45 8.77 2.35
CA MET A 24 -8.10 7.58 3.14
C MET A 24 -9.33 7.05 3.84
N VAL A 25 -9.59 5.75 3.67
CA VAL A 25 -10.69 5.03 4.30
C VAL A 25 -10.10 3.95 5.19
N SER A 26 -10.59 3.86 6.44
CA SER A 26 -10.16 2.79 7.34
C SER A 26 -10.54 1.44 6.73
N HIS A 27 -9.58 0.53 6.61
CA HIS A 27 -9.76 -0.75 5.95
C HIS A 27 -9.34 -1.86 6.92
N GLY A 28 -10.22 -2.18 7.86
CA GLY A 28 -9.97 -3.17 8.92
C GLY A 28 -8.84 -2.78 9.88
N GLY A 29 -8.35 -3.77 10.63
CA GLY A 29 -7.18 -3.65 11.49
C GLY A 29 -6.62 -5.05 11.77
N SER A 30 -5.31 -5.19 11.81
CA SER A 30 -4.67 -6.41 12.30
C SER A 30 -4.40 -6.26 13.81
N GLY A 31 -4.14 -7.35 14.52
CA GLY A 31 -3.71 -7.29 15.93
C GLY A 31 -2.38 -6.55 16.16
N PHE A 32 -1.73 -6.08 15.10
CA PHE A 32 -0.41 -5.47 15.11
C PHE A 32 -0.39 -4.03 14.59
N SER A 33 -1.28 -3.62 13.68
CA SER A 33 -1.31 -2.26 13.14
C SER A 33 -2.70 -1.88 12.61
N GLY A 34 -3.00 -0.56 12.62
CA GLY A 34 -4.13 -0.03 11.87
C GLY A 34 -3.88 -0.14 10.38
N THR A 35 -4.91 -0.43 9.60
CA THR A 35 -4.80 -0.61 8.15
C THR A 35 -5.83 0.26 7.44
N SER A 36 -5.39 0.94 6.39
CA SER A 36 -6.20 1.90 5.63
C SER A 36 -6.04 1.65 4.15
N LYS A 37 -7.09 1.93 3.40
CA LYS A 37 -7.06 2.06 1.94
C LYS A 37 -6.91 3.53 1.60
N VAL A 38 -5.97 3.86 0.72
CA VAL A 38 -5.79 5.22 0.18
C VAL A 38 -6.14 5.18 -1.30
N LEU A 39 -6.97 6.13 -1.74
CA LEU A 39 -7.30 6.33 -3.14
C LEU A 39 -6.84 7.72 -3.57
N GLY A 40 -6.27 7.85 -4.77
CA GLY A 40 -5.86 9.14 -5.31
C GLY A 40 -5.23 9.04 -6.70
N PHE A 41 -5.01 10.19 -7.32
CA PHE A 41 -4.34 10.30 -8.62
C PHE A 41 -2.85 10.58 -8.41
N VAL A 42 -2.00 9.87 -9.15
CA VAL A 42 -0.53 10.06 -9.10
C VAL A 42 -0.15 11.33 -9.86
N ARG A 43 0.65 12.21 -9.25
CA ARG A 43 1.12 13.44 -9.88
C ARG A 43 1.91 13.10 -11.13
N GLY A 44 1.63 13.82 -12.21
CA GLY A 44 2.34 13.64 -13.49
C GLY A 44 2.15 12.26 -14.14
N GLY A 45 1.15 11.49 -13.71
CA GLY A 45 0.80 10.20 -14.30
C GLY A 45 0.37 10.32 -15.76
N GLY A 46 1.35 10.23 -16.67
CA GLY A 46 1.18 10.14 -18.13
C GLY A 46 0.63 8.80 -18.58
N GLY A 47 -0.51 8.42 -18.03
CA GLY A 47 -1.26 7.21 -18.38
C GLY A 47 -2.76 7.50 -18.39
N GLY A 48 -3.14 8.68 -18.86
CA GLY A 48 -4.54 8.99 -19.04
C GLY A 48 -5.16 8.10 -20.10
N ASP A 49 -6.45 7.80 -19.91
CA ASP A 49 -7.39 7.47 -20.99
C ASP A 49 -7.16 8.45 -22.17
N GLU A 50 -7.57 8.09 -23.39
CA GLU A 50 -7.63 8.99 -24.56
C GLU A 50 -8.21 10.40 -24.26
N ARG A 51 -8.93 10.56 -23.14
CA ARG A 51 -9.49 11.81 -22.58
C ARG A 51 -8.52 12.67 -21.74
N GLY A 52 -7.32 12.19 -21.42
CA GLY A 52 -6.30 12.96 -20.69
C GLY A 52 -6.51 13.07 -19.17
N GLU A 53 -7.46 12.33 -18.60
CA GLU A 53 -7.66 12.23 -17.14
C GLU A 53 -6.80 11.09 -16.59
N GLY A 54 -6.01 11.34 -15.54
CA GLY A 54 -5.13 10.33 -14.93
C GLY A 54 -5.92 9.15 -14.34
N GLU A 55 -5.26 8.01 -14.13
CA GLU A 55 -5.88 6.84 -13.48
C GLU A 55 -5.94 7.03 -11.94
N GLU A 56 -7.12 6.89 -11.33
CA GLU A 56 -7.26 6.81 -9.86
C GLU A 56 -6.67 5.48 -9.38
N LYS A 57 -5.69 5.53 -8.48
CA LYS A 57 -5.00 4.35 -7.95
C LYS A 57 -5.42 4.05 -6.53
N GLU A 58 -5.31 2.77 -6.18
CA GLU A 58 -5.61 2.24 -4.85
C GLU A 58 -4.35 1.71 -4.18
N PHE A 59 -4.13 2.13 -2.94
CA PHE A 59 -2.99 1.73 -2.11
C PHE A 59 -3.45 1.18 -0.78
N PHE A 60 -2.63 0.30 -0.21
CA PHE A 60 -2.77 -0.17 1.14
C PHE A 60 -1.74 0.50 2.03
N VAL A 61 -2.18 1.03 3.18
CA VAL A 61 -1.33 1.72 4.14
C VAL A 61 -1.48 1.10 5.51
N LYS A 62 -0.37 0.69 6.11
CA LYS A 62 -0.30 0.34 7.53
C LYS A 62 0.10 1.56 8.34
N ILE A 63 -0.51 1.73 9.51
CA ILE A 63 -0.18 2.80 10.47
C ILE A 63 0.13 2.19 11.83
N GLY A 64 1.33 2.48 12.33
CA GLY A 64 1.77 2.17 13.70
C GLY A 64 1.68 3.43 14.57
N LYS A 65 1.03 3.32 15.73
CA LYS A 65 0.85 4.44 16.69
C LYS A 65 1.64 4.19 17.98
N GLY A 66 2.07 5.27 18.62
CA GLY A 66 2.75 5.22 19.92
C GLY A 66 4.25 4.93 19.83
N GLU A 67 4.90 4.86 20.99
CA GLU A 67 6.31 4.52 21.09
C GLU A 67 6.51 3.01 20.85
N GLY A 68 7.48 2.66 20.01
CA GLY A 68 7.78 1.27 19.68
C GLY A 68 8.67 1.12 18.46
N SER A 69 9.02 -0.11 18.12
CA SER A 69 9.94 -0.45 17.02
C SER A 69 9.33 -0.32 15.61
N TRP A 70 8.30 0.51 15.42
CA TRP A 70 7.54 0.60 14.17
C TRP A 70 8.41 0.96 12.97
N GLU A 71 9.35 1.87 13.17
CA GLU A 71 10.33 2.25 12.14
C GLU A 71 11.08 1.03 11.60
N VAL A 72 11.68 0.25 12.48
CA VAL A 72 12.48 -0.94 12.12
C VAL A 72 11.59 -2.00 11.47
N MET A 73 10.38 -2.20 11.97
CA MET A 73 9.45 -3.20 11.45
C MET A 73 8.96 -2.84 10.04
N PHE A 74 8.54 -1.60 9.82
CA PHE A 74 8.11 -1.15 8.49
C PHE A 74 9.27 -1.03 7.51
N ALA A 75 10.48 -0.68 7.96
CA ALA A 75 11.67 -0.72 7.11
C ALA A 75 12.00 -2.15 6.66
N GLY A 76 11.99 -3.12 7.59
CA GLY A 76 12.20 -4.53 7.26
C GLY A 76 11.12 -5.09 6.31
N GLU A 77 9.86 -4.74 6.58
CA GLU A 77 8.75 -5.13 5.70
C GLU A 77 8.88 -4.50 4.30
N HIS A 78 9.18 -3.20 4.20
CA HIS A 78 9.42 -2.52 2.92
C HIS A 78 10.50 -3.24 2.10
N GLN A 79 11.64 -3.54 2.72
CA GLN A 79 12.76 -4.17 2.03
C GLN A 79 12.44 -5.60 1.58
N SER A 80 11.79 -6.39 2.45
CA SER A 80 11.41 -7.77 2.11
C SER A 80 10.35 -7.84 1.00
N LEU A 81 9.32 -7.00 1.04
CA LEU A 81 8.30 -6.90 -0.01
C LEU A 81 8.93 -6.53 -1.36
N ASN A 82 9.79 -5.50 -1.38
CA ASN A 82 10.43 -5.07 -2.62
C ASN A 82 11.44 -6.09 -3.15
N ALA A 83 12.13 -6.84 -2.29
CA ALA A 83 12.98 -7.94 -2.71
C ALA A 83 12.16 -9.03 -3.43
N ILE A 84 11.02 -9.44 -2.85
CA ILE A 84 10.16 -10.45 -3.46
C ILE A 84 9.50 -9.92 -4.74
N HIS A 85 8.95 -8.70 -4.72
CA HIS A 85 8.35 -8.09 -5.91
C HIS A 85 9.37 -7.91 -7.04
N THR A 86 10.63 -7.59 -6.73
CA THR A 86 11.69 -7.51 -7.76
C THR A 86 11.97 -8.88 -8.38
N ALA A 87 11.97 -9.95 -7.57
CA ALA A 87 12.19 -11.31 -8.06
C ALA A 87 10.97 -11.87 -8.83
N VAL A 88 9.76 -11.65 -8.32
CA VAL A 88 8.49 -12.13 -8.87
C VAL A 88 7.41 -11.07 -8.64
N PRO A 89 7.21 -10.12 -9.60
CA PRO A 89 6.30 -8.99 -9.41
C PRO A 89 4.85 -9.38 -9.09
N SER A 90 4.39 -10.54 -9.56
CA SER A 90 3.03 -11.01 -9.34
C SER A 90 2.80 -11.68 -7.98
N LEU A 91 3.84 -11.91 -7.18
CA LEU A 91 3.74 -12.69 -5.94
C LEU A 91 3.45 -11.82 -4.71
N CYS A 92 4.05 -10.65 -4.62
CA CYS A 92 3.92 -9.74 -3.48
C CYS A 92 3.65 -8.32 -3.97
N PRO A 93 2.91 -7.51 -3.22
CA PRO A 93 2.67 -6.12 -3.58
C PRO A 93 3.99 -5.35 -3.58
N LYS A 94 4.11 -4.36 -4.46
CA LYS A 94 5.22 -3.42 -4.40
C LYS A 94 5.05 -2.54 -3.16
N SER A 95 6.15 -2.28 -2.46
CA SER A 95 6.19 -1.25 -1.43
C SER A 95 6.74 0.06 -1.99
N TYR A 96 5.99 1.14 -1.82
CA TYR A 96 6.34 2.46 -2.34
C TYR A 96 7.17 3.27 -1.34
N GLY A 97 6.92 3.11 -0.05
CA GLY A 97 7.68 3.81 0.97
C GLY A 97 7.20 3.52 2.39
N HIS A 98 8.04 3.91 3.35
CA HIS A 98 7.74 3.90 4.78
C HIS A 98 8.35 5.15 5.42
N GLY A 99 7.87 5.54 6.59
CA GLY A 99 8.43 6.70 7.28
C GLY A 99 7.58 7.19 8.44
N THR A 100 7.95 8.36 8.97
CA THR A 100 7.25 9.02 10.08
C THR A 100 6.08 9.83 9.55
N LEU A 101 4.94 9.74 10.22
CA LEU A 101 3.76 10.56 9.94
C LEU A 101 3.93 11.95 10.56
N LYS A 102 3.47 13.00 9.88
CA LYS A 102 3.45 14.36 10.47
C LYS A 102 2.52 14.46 11.67
N SER A 103 1.47 13.64 11.67
CA SER A 103 0.53 13.47 12.78
C SER A 103 1.06 12.61 13.94
N GLY A 104 2.27 12.03 13.80
CA GLY A 104 2.89 11.14 14.77
C GLY A 104 2.65 9.65 14.48
N GLY A 105 3.64 8.82 14.81
CA GLY A 105 3.68 7.40 14.44
C GLY A 105 4.40 7.14 13.12
N HIS A 106 4.27 5.91 12.60
CA HIS A 106 4.94 5.49 11.37
C HIS A 106 3.95 4.88 10.38
N PHE A 107 4.32 4.85 9.11
CA PHE A 107 3.55 4.22 8.05
C PHE A 107 4.39 3.31 7.16
N LEU A 108 3.68 2.41 6.45
CA LEU A 108 4.17 1.65 5.31
C LEU A 108 3.09 1.70 4.23
N ALA A 109 3.46 2.04 3.00
CA ALA A 109 2.56 2.12 1.86
C ALA A 109 2.93 1.10 0.77
N THR A 110 1.94 0.37 0.28
CA THR A 110 2.09 -0.71 -0.72
C THR A 110 0.97 -0.65 -1.75
N ASP A 111 1.08 -1.46 -2.81
CA ASP A 111 -0.07 -1.77 -3.66
C ASP A 111 -1.24 -2.28 -2.81
N PHE A 112 -2.46 -1.95 -3.23
CA PHE A 112 -3.65 -2.58 -2.69
C PHE A 112 -3.82 -3.98 -3.28
N LEU A 113 -4.01 -4.99 -2.43
CA LEU A 113 -4.33 -6.35 -2.86
C LEU A 113 -5.82 -6.62 -2.70
N ASP A 114 -6.54 -6.76 -3.81
CA ASP A 114 -7.90 -7.27 -3.80
C ASP A 114 -7.90 -8.81 -3.77
N LEU A 115 -7.78 -9.37 -2.56
CA LEU A 115 -7.82 -10.81 -2.34
C LEU A 115 -9.24 -11.41 -2.48
N SER A 116 -10.28 -10.58 -2.61
CA SER A 116 -11.67 -11.04 -2.77
C SER A 116 -11.95 -11.62 -4.17
N ARG A 117 -11.09 -11.33 -5.15
CA ARG A 117 -11.18 -11.90 -6.51
C ARG A 117 -10.63 -13.32 -6.61
N SER A 118 -10.07 -13.87 -5.54
CA SER A 118 -9.59 -15.25 -5.50
C SER A 118 -10.70 -16.26 -5.21
N THR A 119 -11.73 -16.35 -6.07
CA THR A 119 -12.55 -17.57 -6.23
C THR A 119 -13.10 -17.67 -7.66
N SER A 120 -12.29 -18.15 -8.60
CA SER A 120 -12.67 -19.07 -9.70
C SER A 120 -11.63 -19.15 -10.83
N SER A 121 -10.41 -19.60 -10.50
CA SER A 121 -9.63 -20.34 -11.49
C SER A 121 -9.42 -21.75 -10.93
N THR A 122 -10.20 -22.70 -11.45
CA THR A 122 -10.02 -24.13 -11.24
C THR A 122 -8.67 -24.55 -11.83
N SER A 123 -7.58 -24.33 -11.10
CA SER A 123 -6.30 -24.96 -11.40
C SER A 123 -6.18 -26.21 -10.55
N ASN A 124 -6.45 -27.35 -11.18
CA ASN A 124 -6.20 -28.67 -10.65
C ASN A 124 -4.68 -28.86 -10.46
N ALA A 125 -4.12 -28.32 -9.38
CA ALA A 125 -2.72 -28.48 -9.01
C ALA A 125 -2.65 -29.41 -7.81
N GLN A 126 -2.20 -30.65 -8.06
CA GLN A 126 -1.90 -31.64 -7.05
C GLN A 126 -0.95 -31.06 -6.01
N SER A 127 -1.36 -31.13 -4.74
CA SER A 127 -0.54 -30.76 -3.59
C SER A 127 0.62 -31.74 -3.43
N THR A 128 1.83 -31.30 -3.78
CA THR A 128 3.06 -31.98 -3.32
C THR A 128 3.50 -31.34 -2.01
N ASN A 129 3.42 -32.12 -0.93
CA ASN A 129 3.92 -31.76 0.40
C ASN A 129 5.41 -31.40 0.33
N LEU A 130 5.76 -30.15 0.68
CA LEU A 130 7.13 -29.79 1.02
C LEU A 130 7.30 -29.90 2.55
N SER A 131 8.05 -30.89 3.00
CA SER A 131 8.56 -30.96 4.38
C SER A 131 9.90 -30.26 4.41
N LEU A 132 10.07 -29.24 5.26
CA LEU A 132 11.40 -28.74 5.60
C LEU A 132 12.04 -29.70 6.61
N ALA A 133 13.26 -30.15 6.30
CA ALA A 133 14.18 -30.83 7.21
C ALA A 133 15.24 -29.84 7.70
#